data_AF-A0A2M8WRK4-F1
#
_entry.id   AF-A0A2M8WRK4-F1
#
_cell.length_a   1.000
_cell.length_b   1.000
_cell.length_c   1.000
_cell.angle_alpha   90.00
_cell.angle_beta   90.00
_cell.angle_gamma   90.00
#
_symmetry.space_group_name_H-M   'P 1'
#
loop_
_entity.id
_entity.type
_entity.pdbx_description
1 polymer ?
#
loop_
_entity_poly.entity_id
_entity_poly.type
_entity_poly.pdbx_seq_one_letter_code
_entity_poly.pdbx_strand_id
1 'polypeptide(L)'
;MTKKILYVDMDNTIVDFPTAFARVESPAVLEQYAGAEDEIPGIFALMDPLPGAVEAVTELAELYDTYVLSTAPWKNPSAWHDKVDWIHRHFGADEASPLYKRVILTHHKELNLGDYLVDDRPFHNGADRFVGEVVVIGGGTFPGWAEVLPYLAERTGRPTDAAAGTARPIGIGAMKSIRELAAEQHDGQVDKLGRTYFDAHLAPIAEAARVFGVDAEAAGWLHDIIEDTSTTPQDLTEHDVPEHIVSAVTSVTRRSDESYADLITRACADPLGRYVKLADNAWNVTCNPDLAREDPERAARMLRDKYLPARQRLLAACELTEESRQVVAMQAVLDRHRDRVNGRHDGP
;
A
#
# COMPACT_ATOMS: atom_id res chain seq x y z
N MET A 1 5.81 22.48 20.40
CA MET A 1 5.17 21.84 19.23
C MET A 1 4.52 20.57 19.71
N THR A 2 3.32 20.25 19.24
CA THR A 2 2.70 18.94 19.49
C THR A 2 3.56 17.86 18.83
N LYS A 3 3.86 16.78 19.55
CA LYS A 3 4.54 15.63 18.96
C LYS A 3 3.64 15.03 17.87
N LYS A 4 4.24 14.57 16.78
CA LYS A 4 3.55 13.78 15.76
C LYS A 4 3.11 12.43 16.35
N ILE A 5 2.02 11.86 15.84
CA ILE A 5 1.49 10.58 16.29
C ILE A 5 2.17 9.44 15.53
N LEU A 6 2.74 8.50 16.26
CA LEU A 6 3.37 7.30 15.72
C LEU A 6 2.62 6.07 16.21
N TYR A 7 2.14 5.25 15.28
CA TYR A 7 1.66 3.90 15.57
C TYR A 7 2.74 2.87 15.26
N VAL A 8 2.81 1.83 16.08
CA VAL A 8 3.71 0.69 15.88
C VAL A 8 2.88 -0.58 16.01
N ASP A 9 2.84 -1.40 14.97
CA ASP A 9 2.26 -2.75 15.07
C ASP A 9 3.08 -3.60 16.07
N MET A 10 2.52 -4.70 16.52
CA MET A 10 3.20 -5.57 17.47
C MET A 10 3.84 -6.78 16.79
N ASP A 11 3.07 -7.56 16.02
CA ASP A 11 3.48 -8.88 15.56
C ASP A 11 4.50 -8.74 14.43
N ASN A 12 5.66 -9.38 14.55
CA ASN A 12 6.81 -9.23 13.65
C ASN A 12 7.27 -7.77 13.44
N THR A 13 6.84 -6.86 14.31
CA THR A 13 7.25 -5.46 14.33
C THR A 13 7.99 -5.14 15.62
N ILE A 14 7.38 -5.40 16.78
CA ILE A 14 8.05 -5.30 18.10
C ILE A 14 8.46 -6.70 18.61
N VAL A 15 7.66 -7.72 18.30
CA VAL A 15 7.83 -9.10 18.76
C VAL A 15 8.13 -10.03 17.59
N ASP A 16 8.81 -11.14 17.83
CA ASP A 16 9.13 -12.16 16.84
C ASP A 16 8.16 -13.34 17.00
N PHE A 17 7.09 -13.39 16.19
CA PHE A 17 6.04 -14.41 16.31
C PHE A 17 6.58 -15.85 16.14
N PRO A 18 7.45 -16.16 15.16
CA PRO A 18 8.08 -17.48 15.03
C PRO A 18 8.72 -18.04 16.31
N THR A 19 9.26 -17.19 17.19
CA THR A 19 9.90 -17.65 18.45
C THR A 19 8.92 -18.32 19.42
N ALA A 20 7.61 -18.01 19.32
CA ALA A 20 6.60 -18.59 20.17
C ALA A 20 6.41 -20.10 19.93
N PHE A 21 6.60 -20.57 18.68
CA PHE A 21 6.34 -21.97 18.32
C PHE A 21 7.20 -22.97 19.10
N ALA A 22 8.46 -22.61 19.37
CA ALA A 22 9.36 -23.45 20.15
C ALA A 22 8.96 -23.58 21.63
N ARG A 23 8.04 -22.74 22.10
CA ARG A 23 7.58 -22.67 23.50
C ARG A 23 6.15 -23.19 23.68
N VAL A 24 5.47 -23.56 22.60
CA VAL A 24 4.18 -24.25 22.68
C VAL A 24 4.40 -25.63 23.30
N GLU A 25 3.68 -25.91 24.40
CA GLU A 25 3.96 -27.05 25.29
C GLU A 25 3.92 -28.43 24.62
N SER A 26 3.19 -28.57 23.51
CA SER A 26 3.00 -29.85 22.83
C SER A 26 3.00 -29.71 21.31
N PRO A 27 3.78 -30.52 20.57
CA PRO A 27 3.71 -30.59 19.11
C PRO A 27 2.31 -30.91 18.57
N ALA A 28 1.48 -31.62 19.34
CA ALA A 28 0.10 -31.92 18.94
C ALA A 28 -0.79 -30.65 18.87
N VAL A 29 -0.49 -29.63 19.67
CA VAL A 29 -1.19 -28.34 19.58
C VAL A 29 -0.81 -27.62 18.29
N LEU A 30 0.48 -27.60 17.93
CA LEU A 30 0.92 -27.03 16.66
C LEU A 30 0.28 -27.74 15.46
N GLU A 31 0.16 -29.07 15.50
CA GLU A 31 -0.52 -29.83 14.45
C GLU A 31 -2.02 -29.53 14.38
N GLN A 32 -2.70 -29.42 15.53
CA GLN A 32 -4.12 -29.08 15.60
C GLN A 32 -4.44 -27.72 14.96
N TYR A 33 -3.52 -26.76 15.08
CA TYR A 33 -3.66 -25.38 14.61
C TYR A 33 -2.82 -25.07 13.37
N ALA A 34 -2.36 -26.08 12.63
CA ALA A 34 -1.53 -25.87 11.44
C ALA A 34 -2.24 -24.97 10.41
N GLY A 35 -1.59 -23.88 10.01
CA GLY A 35 -2.13 -22.84 9.13
C GLY A 35 -3.08 -21.84 9.80
N ALA A 36 -3.25 -21.93 11.12
CA ALA A 36 -3.98 -20.99 11.97
C ALA A 36 -3.28 -20.89 13.34
N GLU A 37 -1.95 -20.83 13.34
CA GLU A 37 -1.13 -20.86 14.55
C GLU A 37 -1.40 -19.65 15.44
N ASP A 38 -1.79 -18.52 14.85
CA ASP A 38 -2.23 -17.32 15.55
C ASP A 38 -3.53 -17.54 16.36
N GLU A 39 -4.28 -18.60 16.06
CA GLU A 39 -5.47 -18.99 16.82
C GLU A 39 -5.17 -19.84 18.07
N ILE A 40 -3.89 -20.18 18.34
CA ILE A 40 -3.48 -20.94 19.52
C ILE A 40 -3.63 -20.07 20.80
N PRO A 41 -4.42 -20.50 21.81
CA PRO A 41 -4.53 -19.75 23.05
C PRO A 41 -3.19 -19.59 23.78
N GLY A 42 -2.89 -18.38 24.27
CA GLY A 42 -1.67 -18.08 25.01
C GLY A 42 -0.42 -17.87 24.17
N ILE A 43 -0.47 -18.06 22.84
CA ILE A 43 0.73 -18.07 22.00
C ILE A 43 1.46 -16.73 21.99
N PHE A 44 0.71 -15.62 22.04
CA PHE A 44 1.28 -14.28 21.98
C PHE A 44 2.09 -13.93 23.25
N ALA A 45 1.84 -14.58 24.38
CA ALA A 45 2.61 -14.37 25.60
C ALA A 45 4.03 -14.97 25.54
N LEU A 46 4.28 -15.84 24.56
CA LEU A 46 5.51 -16.64 24.41
C LEU A 46 6.55 -16.01 23.49
N MET A 47 6.21 -14.92 22.78
CA MET A 47 7.08 -14.30 21.78
C MET A 47 8.24 -13.55 22.44
N ASP A 48 9.41 -13.63 21.82
CA ASP A 48 10.56 -12.78 22.15
C ASP A 48 10.44 -11.41 21.46
N PRO A 49 11.10 -10.36 22.00
CA PRO A 49 11.23 -9.09 21.28
C PRO A 49 12.12 -9.27 20.04
N LEU A 50 11.81 -8.54 18.97
CA LEU A 50 12.73 -8.40 17.84
C LEU A 50 14.01 -7.64 18.27
N PRO A 51 15.18 -7.93 17.66
CA PRO A 51 16.43 -7.24 18.00
C PRO A 51 16.31 -5.71 17.93
N GLY A 52 16.60 -5.03 19.03
CA GLY A 52 16.58 -3.56 19.13
C GLY A 52 15.19 -2.92 19.20
N ALA A 53 14.11 -3.70 19.17
CA ALA A 53 12.75 -3.16 19.11
C ALA A 53 12.34 -2.42 20.38
N VAL A 54 12.66 -2.96 21.56
CA VAL A 54 12.28 -2.37 22.84
C VAL A 54 13.01 -1.04 23.05
N GLU A 55 14.30 -0.99 22.74
CA GLU A 55 15.12 0.21 22.81
C GLU A 55 14.63 1.28 21.82
N ALA A 56 14.40 0.90 20.56
CA ALA A 56 13.96 1.83 19.52
C ALA A 56 12.58 2.43 19.80
N VAL A 57 11.60 1.62 20.22
CA VAL A 57 10.26 2.11 20.55
C VAL A 57 10.29 3.02 21.79
N THR A 58 11.13 2.71 22.77
CA THR A 58 11.32 3.56 23.95
C THR A 58 11.88 4.93 23.55
N GLU A 59 12.90 4.96 22.69
CA GLU A 59 13.47 6.21 22.18
C GLU A 59 12.46 7.00 21.34
N LEU A 60 11.73 6.33 20.44
CA LEU A 60 10.71 6.98 19.62
C LEU A 60 9.56 7.54 20.45
N ALA A 61 9.19 6.95 21.59
CA ALA A 61 8.20 7.51 22.51
C ALA A 61 8.64 8.85 23.14
N GLU A 62 9.95 9.11 23.22
CA GLU A 62 10.45 10.43 23.63
C GLU A 62 10.29 11.48 22.53
N LEU A 63 10.29 11.06 21.27
CA LEU A 63 10.23 11.92 20.09
C LEU A 63 8.80 12.12 19.55
N TYR A 64 7.96 11.09 19.64
CA TYR A 64 6.61 11.01 19.11
C TYR A 64 5.56 10.84 20.22
N ASP A 65 4.29 11.08 19.89
CA ASP A 65 3.15 10.60 20.66
C ASP A 65 2.86 9.17 20.21
N THR A 66 3.54 8.21 20.82
CA THR A 66 3.62 6.82 20.34
C THR A 66 2.52 5.94 20.92
N TYR A 67 1.96 5.06 20.09
CA TYR A 67 0.95 4.07 20.46
C TYR A 67 1.25 2.73 19.79
N VAL A 68 0.92 1.63 20.47
CA VAL A 68 0.85 0.31 19.85
C VAL A 68 -0.50 0.18 19.15
N LEU A 69 -0.48 -0.21 17.88
CA LEU A 69 -1.68 -0.41 17.07
C LEU A 69 -1.68 -1.83 16.51
N SER A 70 -2.20 -2.78 17.29
CA SER A 70 -2.08 -4.19 16.96
C SER A 70 -3.43 -4.82 16.62
N THR A 71 -3.41 -5.78 15.70
CA THR A 71 -4.55 -6.67 15.49
C THR A 71 -4.43 -7.91 16.37
N ALA A 72 -5.56 -8.39 16.89
CA ALA A 72 -5.62 -9.66 17.58
C ALA A 72 -6.55 -10.62 16.82
N PRO A 73 -6.19 -11.90 16.62
CA PRO A 73 -7.02 -12.85 15.88
C PRO A 73 -8.42 -13.01 16.49
N TRP A 74 -9.41 -13.17 15.61
CA TRP A 74 -10.82 -13.13 16.03
C TRP A 74 -11.24 -14.34 16.85
N LYS A 75 -10.66 -15.52 16.61
CA LYS A 75 -11.02 -16.75 17.35
C LYS A 75 -10.08 -17.04 18.52
N ASN A 76 -9.12 -16.15 18.79
CA ASN A 76 -8.19 -16.23 19.90
C ASN A 76 -8.40 -15.07 20.88
N PRO A 77 -9.36 -15.18 21.82
CA PRO A 77 -9.61 -14.12 22.79
C PRO A 77 -8.42 -13.88 23.73
N SER A 78 -7.53 -14.87 23.90
CA SER A 78 -6.37 -14.69 24.77
C SER A 78 -5.33 -13.72 24.21
N ALA A 79 -5.25 -13.60 22.89
CA ALA A 79 -4.33 -12.69 22.22
C ALA A 79 -4.45 -11.23 22.71
N TRP A 80 -5.65 -10.82 23.14
CA TRP A 80 -5.91 -9.45 23.58
C TRP A 80 -5.18 -9.13 24.88
N HIS A 81 -5.26 -10.03 25.85
CA HIS A 81 -4.58 -9.85 27.13
C HIS A 81 -3.09 -10.16 27.01
N ASP A 82 -2.71 -11.18 26.23
CA ASP A 82 -1.32 -11.58 26.04
C ASP A 82 -0.47 -10.44 25.48
N LYS A 83 -1.00 -9.70 24.50
CA LYS A 83 -0.31 -8.54 23.91
C LYS A 83 -0.11 -7.42 24.94
N VAL A 84 -1.11 -7.15 25.77
CA VAL A 84 -1.00 -6.14 26.85
C VAL A 84 0.01 -6.58 27.91
N ASP A 85 -0.04 -7.84 28.34
CA ASP A 85 0.89 -8.40 29.33
C ASP A 85 2.33 -8.42 28.82
N TRP A 86 2.52 -8.66 27.53
CA TRP A 86 3.82 -8.55 26.89
C TRP A 86 4.34 -7.10 26.94
N ILE A 87 3.50 -6.10 26.63
CA ILE A 87 3.88 -4.69 26.78
C ILE A 87 4.24 -4.37 28.24
N HIS A 88 3.46 -4.84 29.22
CA HIS A 88 3.78 -4.67 30.64
C HIS A 88 5.13 -5.25 31.02
N ARG A 89 5.46 -6.44 30.51
CA ARG A 89 6.71 -7.14 30.81
C ARG A 89 7.94 -6.40 30.27
N HIS A 90 7.84 -5.81 29.09
CA HIS A 90 8.99 -5.25 28.37
C HIS A 90 9.12 -3.72 28.50
N PHE A 91 8.03 -2.99 28.67
CA PHE A 91 8.02 -1.53 28.80
C PHE A 91 7.58 -1.03 30.19
N GLY A 92 7.09 -1.92 31.05
CA GLY A 92 6.53 -1.57 32.36
C GLY A 92 5.02 -1.37 32.32
N ALA A 93 4.36 -1.51 33.49
CA ALA A 93 2.90 -1.48 33.63
C ALA A 93 2.36 -0.21 34.32
N ASP A 94 3.23 0.64 34.84
CA ASP A 94 2.86 1.87 35.54
C ASP A 94 3.06 3.12 34.66
N GLU A 95 2.78 4.29 35.23
CA GLU A 95 2.83 5.58 34.54
C GLU A 95 4.24 5.95 34.02
N ALA A 96 5.30 5.27 34.48
CA ALA A 96 6.65 5.48 33.96
C ALA A 96 6.88 4.76 32.62
N SER A 97 6.01 3.82 32.24
CA SER A 97 6.10 3.12 30.96
C SER A 97 5.86 4.07 29.79
N PRO A 98 6.71 4.04 28.73
CA PRO A 98 6.49 4.85 27.53
C PRO A 98 5.19 4.51 26.80
N LEU A 99 4.62 3.32 27.07
CA LEU A 99 3.39 2.82 26.44
C LEU A 99 2.22 2.69 27.44
N TYR A 100 2.29 3.32 28.62
CA TYR A 100 1.22 3.30 29.60
C TYR A 100 -0.10 3.84 29.00
N LYS A 101 -1.14 3.00 28.98
CA LYS A 101 -2.46 3.29 28.36
C LYS A 101 -2.38 3.66 26.87
N ARG A 102 -1.39 3.14 26.14
CA ARG A 102 -1.14 3.45 24.73
C ARG A 102 -1.23 2.22 23.81
N VAL A 103 -1.99 1.20 24.20
CA VAL A 103 -2.25 0.01 23.37
C VAL A 103 -3.65 0.09 22.80
N ILE A 104 -3.76 0.02 21.47
CA ILE A 104 -5.02 0.01 20.73
C ILE A 104 -5.10 -1.31 19.97
N LEU A 105 -6.15 -2.09 20.24
CA LEU A 105 -6.45 -3.31 19.49
C LEU A 105 -7.47 -3.01 18.40
N THR A 106 -7.13 -3.28 17.14
CA THR A 106 -7.98 -2.98 15.99
C THR A 106 -7.79 -3.97 14.83
N HIS A 107 -8.86 -4.20 14.07
CA HIS A 107 -8.81 -4.83 12.74
C HIS A 107 -8.81 -3.81 11.59
N HIS A 108 -8.82 -2.52 11.94
CA HIS A 108 -8.97 -1.40 11.02
C HIS A 108 -7.97 -0.30 11.40
N LYS A 109 -6.74 -0.41 10.91
CA LYS A 109 -5.64 0.53 11.14
C LYS A 109 -5.93 1.87 10.46
N GLU A 110 -6.61 1.87 9.32
CA GLU A 110 -7.00 3.06 8.55
C GLU A 110 -7.92 4.04 9.29
N LEU A 111 -8.63 3.57 10.31
CA LEU A 111 -9.54 4.40 11.09
C LEU A 111 -8.81 5.24 12.15
N ASN A 112 -7.51 4.99 12.38
CA ASN A 112 -6.71 5.72 13.34
C ASN A 112 -6.00 6.87 12.64
N LEU A 113 -6.19 8.09 13.15
CA LEU A 113 -5.50 9.26 12.64
C LEU A 113 -4.10 9.32 13.26
N GLY A 114 -3.06 9.38 12.42
CA GLY A 114 -1.69 9.59 12.86
C GLY A 114 -0.77 9.92 11.69
N ASP A 115 0.48 10.26 12.02
CA ASP A 115 1.48 10.71 11.04
C ASP A 115 2.27 9.54 10.46
N TYR A 116 2.54 8.51 11.28
CA TYR A 116 3.34 7.33 10.89
C TYR A 116 2.74 6.03 11.45
N LEU A 117 2.90 4.94 10.71
CA LEU A 117 2.61 3.58 11.14
C LEU A 117 3.79 2.67 10.77
N VAL A 118 4.43 2.03 11.76
CA VAL A 118 5.43 0.97 11.50
C VAL A 118 4.73 -0.38 11.50
N ASP A 119 4.88 -1.15 10.43
CA ASP A 119 4.13 -2.40 10.21
C ASP A 119 4.91 -3.39 9.35
N ASP A 120 4.83 -4.70 9.64
CA ASP A 120 5.43 -5.75 8.82
C ASP A 120 4.57 -6.13 7.62
N ARG A 121 3.26 -5.85 7.70
CA ARG A 121 2.24 -6.25 6.73
C ARG A 121 1.46 -5.02 6.27
N PRO A 122 2.04 -4.21 5.36
CA PRO A 122 1.47 -2.93 4.92
C PRO A 122 0.12 -3.04 4.23
N PHE A 123 -0.35 -4.25 3.92
CA PHE A 123 -1.60 -4.51 3.21
C PHE A 123 -2.65 -5.23 4.06
N HIS A 124 -2.38 -5.47 5.35
CA HIS A 124 -3.31 -6.14 6.25
C HIS A 124 -4.06 -5.15 7.14
N ASN A 125 -5.31 -5.49 7.44
CA ASN A 125 -6.14 -4.77 8.43
C ASN A 125 -6.19 -3.26 8.21
N GLY A 126 -6.15 -2.81 6.96
CA GLY A 126 -6.25 -1.40 6.59
C GLY A 126 -4.97 -0.57 6.74
N ALA A 127 -3.81 -1.18 7.01
CA ALA A 127 -2.53 -0.45 7.03
C ALA A 127 -2.29 0.31 5.72
N ASP A 128 -2.73 -0.25 4.59
CA ASP A 128 -2.62 0.32 3.26
C ASP A 128 -3.42 1.59 3.02
N ARG A 129 -4.46 1.79 3.83
CA ARG A 129 -5.32 2.99 3.78
C ARG A 129 -5.06 3.91 4.96
N PHE A 130 -4.01 3.65 5.73
CA PHE A 130 -3.57 4.54 6.78
C PHE A 130 -3.22 5.91 6.17
N VAL A 131 -3.74 6.98 6.77
CA VAL A 131 -3.63 8.34 6.20
C VAL A 131 -2.19 8.86 6.28
N GLY A 132 -1.45 8.48 7.33
CA GLY A 132 -0.05 8.81 7.50
C GLY A 132 0.88 7.91 6.69
N GLU A 133 2.17 8.10 6.86
CA GLU A 133 3.20 7.31 6.18
C GLU A 133 3.30 5.91 6.81
N VAL A 134 3.28 4.85 5.99
CA VAL A 134 3.51 3.47 6.45
C VAL A 134 4.97 3.10 6.25
N VAL A 135 5.67 2.81 7.34
CA VAL A 135 7.06 2.34 7.36
C VAL A 135 7.06 0.82 7.45
N VAL A 136 7.42 0.18 6.33
CA VAL A 136 7.36 -1.29 6.20
C VAL A 136 8.64 -1.92 6.75
N ILE A 137 8.55 -2.54 7.93
CA ILE A 137 9.68 -3.20 8.58
C ILE A 137 9.78 -4.68 8.19
N GLY A 138 10.99 -5.26 8.21
CA GLY A 138 11.21 -6.68 7.93
C GLY A 138 11.55 -6.99 6.46
N GLY A 139 11.78 -5.98 5.63
CA GLY A 139 12.18 -6.15 4.23
C GLY A 139 12.67 -4.88 3.56
N GLY A 140 13.35 -5.02 2.42
CA GLY A 140 13.80 -3.90 1.58
C GLY A 140 14.62 -2.86 2.32
N THR A 141 14.12 -1.62 2.34
CA THR A 141 14.76 -0.44 2.94
C THR A 141 14.86 -0.49 4.46
N PHE A 142 13.96 -1.21 5.14
CA PHE A 142 13.95 -1.32 6.60
C PHE A 142 13.97 -2.78 7.05
N PRO A 143 15.12 -3.48 6.95
CA PRO A 143 15.25 -4.85 7.44
C PRO A 143 14.92 -5.00 8.93
N GLY A 144 15.16 -3.97 9.74
CA GLY A 144 14.76 -3.95 11.14
C GLY A 144 14.86 -2.57 11.78
N TRP A 145 14.85 -2.55 13.12
CA TRP A 145 14.83 -1.30 13.89
C TRP A 145 16.10 -0.46 13.77
N ALA A 146 17.22 -1.08 13.38
CA ALA A 146 18.48 -0.37 13.14
C ALA A 146 18.34 0.68 12.02
N GLU A 147 17.47 0.45 11.04
CA GLU A 147 17.18 1.38 9.96
C GLU A 147 15.94 2.25 10.25
N VAL A 148 14.90 1.68 10.87
CA VAL A 148 13.65 2.42 11.17
C VAL A 148 13.87 3.56 12.16
N LEU A 149 14.62 3.31 13.23
CA LEU A 149 14.85 4.30 14.28
C LEU A 149 15.49 5.60 13.75
N PRO A 150 16.67 5.57 13.08
CA PRO A 150 17.28 6.80 12.57
C PRO A 150 16.40 7.48 11.52
N TYR A 151 15.69 6.71 10.68
CA TYR A 151 14.79 7.23 9.66
C TYR A 151 13.63 8.06 10.24
N LEU A 152 12.99 7.55 11.29
CA LEU A 152 11.93 8.27 11.99
C LEU A 152 12.50 9.42 12.82
N ALA A 153 13.64 9.22 13.50
CA ALA A 153 14.27 10.27 14.27
C ALA A 153 14.58 11.52 13.44
N GLU A 154 15.12 11.35 12.23
CA GLU A 154 15.44 12.44 11.29
C GLU A 154 14.21 13.29 10.95
N ARG A 155 13.02 12.67 10.84
CA ARG A 155 11.74 13.35 10.52
C ARG A 155 11.23 14.26 11.62
N THR A 156 11.83 14.20 12.81
CA THR A 156 11.52 15.11 13.91
C THR A 156 12.35 16.38 13.89
N GLY A 157 13.38 16.45 13.04
CA GLY A 157 14.32 17.57 12.98
C GLY A 157 15.23 17.68 14.22
N ARG A 158 15.25 16.66 15.09
CA ARG A 158 16.19 16.54 16.20
C ARG A 158 17.32 15.57 15.83
N PRO A 159 18.60 15.95 15.99
CA PRO A 159 19.68 15.00 15.89
C PRO A 159 19.62 14.02 17.07
N THR A 160 19.65 12.72 16.79
CA THR A 160 19.83 11.67 17.79
C THR A 160 21.31 11.51 18.15
N ASP A 161 21.59 11.27 19.43
CA ASP A 161 22.95 11.05 19.95
C ASP A 161 23.61 9.74 19.46
N ALA A 162 22.90 8.92 18.66
CA ALA A 162 23.43 7.69 18.05
C ALA A 162 24.37 7.92 16.85
N ALA A 163 24.59 9.16 16.40
CA ALA A 163 25.50 9.48 15.30
C ALA A 163 26.98 9.57 15.74
N ALA A 164 27.53 8.48 16.31
CA ALA A 164 28.96 8.36 16.57
C ALA A 164 29.42 6.90 16.42
N GLY A 165 29.33 6.36 15.21
CA GLY A 165 29.74 4.97 14.96
C GLY A 165 29.83 4.59 13.50
N THR A 166 30.76 5.22 12.78
CA THR A 166 31.36 4.72 11.51
C THR A 166 30.40 4.13 10.46
N ALA A 167 29.91 4.98 9.57
CA ALA A 167 29.64 4.56 8.19
C ALA A 167 30.20 5.61 7.23
N ARG A 168 31.14 5.17 6.38
CA ARG A 168 31.59 5.93 5.22
C ARG A 168 30.38 6.24 4.33
N PRO A 169 30.37 7.38 3.62
CA PRO A 169 29.25 7.71 2.75
C PRO A 169 29.23 6.71 1.58
N ILE A 170 28.24 5.83 1.58
CA ILE A 170 27.82 5.15 0.36
C ILE A 170 26.77 6.07 -0.25
N GLY A 171 27.07 6.62 -1.43
CA GLY A 171 26.08 7.35 -2.21
C GLY A 171 24.98 6.37 -2.62
N ILE A 172 23.83 6.45 -1.95
CA ILE A 172 22.58 5.83 -2.36
C ILE A 172 21.63 6.99 -2.59
N GLY A 173 21.33 7.30 -3.86
CA GLY A 173 20.15 8.11 -4.15
C GLY A 173 18.95 7.34 -3.61
N ALA A 174 18.10 7.98 -2.80
CA ALA A 174 16.91 7.34 -2.24
C ALA A 174 16.14 6.60 -3.35
N MET A 175 15.94 5.30 -3.19
CA MET A 175 15.03 4.54 -4.04
C MET A 175 13.64 5.13 -3.85
N LYS A 176 13.08 5.69 -4.92
CA LYS A 176 11.73 6.26 -4.93
C LYS A 176 10.73 5.12 -4.88
N SER A 177 9.66 5.26 -4.11
CA SER A 177 8.52 4.36 -4.25
C SER A 177 7.94 4.48 -5.66
N ILE A 178 7.25 3.43 -6.13
CA ILE A 178 6.60 3.43 -7.46
C ILE A 178 5.64 4.62 -7.63
N ARG A 179 4.92 4.98 -6.55
CA ARG A 179 4.01 6.13 -6.55
C ARG A 179 4.76 7.46 -6.64
N GLU A 180 5.89 7.62 -5.95
CA GLU A 180 6.72 8.83 -6.04
C GLU A 180 7.38 8.96 -7.41
N LEU A 181 7.85 7.84 -7.98
CA LEU A 181 8.36 7.80 -9.35
C LEU A 181 7.29 8.27 -10.34
N ALA A 182 6.06 7.74 -10.23
CA ALA A 182 4.95 8.20 -11.06
C ALA A 182 4.63 9.69 -10.84
N ALA A 183 4.58 10.15 -9.58
CA ALA A 183 4.30 11.55 -9.25
C ALA A 183 5.33 12.51 -9.86
N GLU A 184 6.61 12.15 -9.79
CA GLU A 184 7.68 12.97 -10.33
C GLU A 184 7.73 12.98 -11.85
N GLN A 185 7.56 11.82 -12.50
CA GLN A 185 7.61 11.75 -13.96
C GLN A 185 6.41 12.44 -14.62
N HIS A 186 5.27 12.48 -13.94
CA HIS A 186 4.07 13.19 -14.40
C HIS A 186 3.92 14.59 -13.77
N ASP A 187 4.96 15.13 -13.12
CA ASP A 187 4.90 16.47 -12.53
C ASP A 187 4.60 17.54 -13.60
N GLY A 188 3.69 18.46 -13.28
CA GLY A 188 3.20 19.48 -14.20
C GLY A 188 2.29 18.96 -15.34
N GLN A 189 2.08 17.65 -15.49
CA GLN A 189 1.13 17.13 -16.47
C GLN A 189 -0.31 17.40 -16.03
N VAL A 190 -1.12 17.89 -16.98
CA VAL A 190 -2.54 18.13 -16.78
C VAL A 190 -3.39 17.28 -17.73
N ASP A 191 -4.58 16.92 -17.29
CA ASP A 191 -5.56 16.26 -18.15
C ASP A 191 -6.24 17.26 -19.11
N LYS A 192 -7.17 16.76 -19.91
CA LYS A 192 -7.91 17.56 -20.91
C LYS A 192 -8.77 18.68 -20.30
N LEU A 193 -9.05 18.61 -18.99
CA LEU A 193 -9.82 19.59 -18.24
C LEU A 193 -8.92 20.49 -17.38
N GLY A 194 -7.59 20.42 -17.55
CA GLY A 194 -6.62 21.25 -16.84
C GLY A 194 -6.37 20.83 -15.39
N ARG A 195 -6.80 19.62 -15.00
CA ARG A 195 -6.59 19.08 -13.64
C ARG A 195 -5.27 18.34 -13.58
N THR A 196 -4.64 18.27 -12.40
CA THR A 196 -3.40 17.51 -12.20
C THR A 196 -3.60 16.06 -12.64
N TYR A 197 -2.81 15.61 -13.62
CA TYR A 197 -2.98 14.30 -14.24
C TYR A 197 -2.80 13.17 -13.24
N PHE A 198 -1.89 13.34 -12.27
CA PHE A 198 -1.70 12.39 -11.17
C PHE A 198 -2.98 12.12 -10.38
N ASP A 199 -3.67 13.16 -9.90
CA ASP A 199 -4.89 13.01 -9.10
C ASP A 199 -6.12 12.65 -9.95
N ALA A 200 -6.21 13.20 -11.17
CA ALA A 200 -7.40 13.07 -12.01
C ALA A 200 -7.39 11.82 -12.90
N HIS A 201 -6.25 11.17 -13.09
CA HIS A 201 -6.10 10.02 -13.98
C HIS A 201 -5.34 8.84 -13.35
N LEU A 202 -4.13 9.05 -12.83
CA LEU A 202 -3.32 7.95 -12.28
C LEU A 202 -3.94 7.36 -11.00
N ALA A 203 -4.28 8.21 -10.02
CA ALA A 203 -4.80 7.75 -8.73
C ALA A 203 -6.09 6.92 -8.83
N PRO A 204 -7.12 7.31 -9.62
CA PRO A 204 -8.32 6.49 -9.81
C PRO A 204 -8.02 5.09 -10.35
N ILE A 205 -7.12 4.99 -11.33
CA ILE A 205 -6.78 3.72 -11.98
C ILE A 205 -5.97 2.84 -11.02
N ALA A 206 -4.93 3.39 -10.38
CA ALA A 206 -4.08 2.64 -9.46
C ALA A 206 -4.86 2.11 -8.25
N GLU A 207 -5.66 2.97 -7.61
CA GLU A 207 -6.48 2.58 -6.45
C GLU A 207 -7.57 1.58 -6.83
N ALA A 208 -8.13 1.65 -8.04
CA ALA A 208 -9.10 0.68 -8.52
C ALA A 208 -8.45 -0.67 -8.88
N ALA A 209 -7.25 -0.64 -9.48
CA ALA A 209 -6.48 -1.82 -9.83
C ALA A 209 -6.04 -2.62 -8.59
N ARG A 210 -5.88 -1.96 -7.44
CA ARG A 210 -5.60 -2.58 -6.12
C ARG A 210 -6.51 -3.75 -5.77
N VAL A 211 -7.75 -3.76 -6.26
CA VAL A 211 -8.71 -4.87 -6.06
C VAL A 211 -8.18 -6.20 -6.62
N PHE A 212 -7.25 -6.15 -7.57
CA PHE A 212 -6.60 -7.30 -8.19
C PHE A 212 -5.20 -7.61 -7.60
N GLY A 213 -4.77 -6.87 -6.58
CA GLY A 213 -3.48 -7.06 -5.90
C GLY A 213 -2.59 -5.81 -5.95
N VAL A 214 -1.56 -5.81 -5.11
CA VAL A 214 -0.64 -4.68 -4.93
C VAL A 214 0.27 -4.47 -6.13
N ASP A 215 0.63 -5.54 -6.84
CA ASP A 215 1.38 -5.42 -8.10
C ASP A 215 0.51 -4.77 -9.19
N ALA A 216 -0.82 -4.96 -9.14
CA ALA A 216 -1.74 -4.34 -10.09
C ALA A 216 -1.92 -2.85 -9.79
N GLU A 217 -1.94 -2.47 -8.51
CA GLU A 217 -1.87 -1.06 -8.08
C GLU A 217 -0.56 -0.41 -8.49
N ALA A 218 0.58 -1.07 -8.25
CA ALA A 218 1.90 -0.59 -8.64
C ALA A 218 2.02 -0.38 -10.15
N ALA A 219 1.59 -1.36 -10.95
CA ALA A 219 1.52 -1.23 -12.40
C ALA A 219 0.48 -0.17 -12.84
N GLY A 220 -0.59 0.03 -12.08
CA GLY A 220 -1.58 1.09 -12.29
C GLY A 220 -1.01 2.49 -12.09
N TRP A 221 -0.13 2.71 -11.11
CA TRP A 221 0.58 3.98 -10.94
C TRP A 221 1.49 4.30 -12.13
N LEU A 222 2.03 3.28 -12.78
CA LEU A 222 2.99 3.40 -13.88
C LEU A 222 2.37 3.24 -15.27
N HIS A 223 1.06 3.01 -15.40
CA HIS A 223 0.50 2.46 -16.63
C HIS A 223 0.70 3.35 -17.89
N ASP A 224 0.75 4.67 -17.70
CA ASP A 224 0.97 5.65 -18.76
C ASP A 224 2.38 6.27 -18.69
N ILE A 225 3.26 5.84 -17.78
CA ILE A 225 4.58 6.46 -17.57
C ILE A 225 5.46 6.39 -18.82
N ILE A 226 5.37 5.29 -19.57
CA ILE A 226 6.14 5.11 -20.81
C ILE A 226 5.47 5.83 -21.99
N GLU A 227 4.14 6.00 -21.96
CA GLU A 227 3.38 6.64 -23.06
C GLU A 227 3.48 8.17 -23.01
N ASP A 228 3.44 8.75 -21.81
CA ASP A 228 3.27 10.19 -21.59
C ASP A 228 4.55 10.91 -21.12
N THR A 229 5.62 10.18 -20.80
CA THR A 229 6.88 10.76 -20.31
C THR A 229 8.08 10.28 -21.14
N SER A 230 9.29 10.73 -20.81
CA SER A 230 10.53 10.22 -21.44
C SER A 230 11.01 8.88 -20.86
N THR A 231 10.29 8.31 -19.89
CA THR A 231 10.67 7.08 -19.19
C THR A 231 10.61 5.88 -20.12
N THR A 232 11.65 5.05 -20.08
CA THR A 232 11.76 3.79 -20.82
C THR A 232 11.60 2.58 -19.90
N PRO A 233 11.32 1.37 -20.44
CA PRO A 233 11.36 0.14 -19.63
C PRO A 233 12.70 -0.09 -18.93
N GLN A 234 13.80 0.38 -19.53
CA GLN A 234 15.13 0.28 -18.94
C GLN A 234 15.24 1.18 -17.71
N ASP A 235 14.74 2.42 -17.78
CA ASP A 235 14.73 3.33 -16.62
C ASP A 235 13.94 2.73 -15.45
N LEU A 236 12.80 2.09 -15.72
CA LEU A 236 12.03 1.39 -14.68
C LEU A 236 12.83 0.27 -14.02
N THR A 237 13.60 -0.48 -14.82
CA THR A 237 14.48 -1.54 -14.30
C THR A 237 15.63 -0.97 -13.47
N GLU A 238 16.20 0.16 -13.90
CA GLU A 238 17.25 0.89 -13.17
C GLU A 238 16.72 1.53 -11.87
N HIS A 239 15.40 1.72 -11.77
CA HIS A 239 14.68 2.09 -10.56
C HIS A 239 14.21 0.89 -9.72
N ASP A 240 14.74 -0.30 -9.97
CA ASP A 240 14.41 -1.55 -9.27
C ASP A 240 12.91 -1.93 -9.30
N VAL A 241 12.17 -1.46 -10.31
CA VAL A 241 10.79 -1.90 -10.51
C VAL A 241 10.81 -3.40 -10.90
N PRO A 242 10.07 -4.27 -10.20
CA PRO A 242 10.06 -5.71 -10.48
C PRO A 242 9.74 -6.02 -11.94
N GLU A 243 10.44 -7.00 -12.51
CA GLU A 243 10.32 -7.37 -13.94
C GLU A 243 8.87 -7.63 -14.38
N HIS A 244 8.07 -8.27 -13.53
CA HIS A 244 6.67 -8.57 -13.82
C HIS A 244 5.79 -7.29 -13.87
N ILE A 245 6.12 -6.24 -13.10
CA ILE A 245 5.46 -4.93 -13.18
C ILE A 245 5.93 -4.18 -14.44
N VAL A 246 7.22 -4.22 -14.76
CA VAL A 246 7.75 -3.62 -16.01
C VAL A 246 7.10 -4.28 -17.23
N SER A 247 6.94 -5.61 -17.22
CA SER A 247 6.19 -6.35 -18.25
C SER A 247 4.75 -5.87 -18.36
N ALA A 248 4.05 -5.75 -17.22
CA ALA A 248 2.67 -5.29 -17.18
C ALA A 248 2.51 -3.88 -17.75
N VAL A 249 3.34 -2.92 -17.31
CA VAL A 249 3.34 -1.53 -17.81
C VAL A 249 3.63 -1.50 -19.31
N THR A 250 4.64 -2.25 -19.75
CA THR A 250 4.96 -2.37 -21.18
C THR A 250 3.78 -2.93 -21.96
N SER A 251 3.08 -3.94 -21.42
CA SER A 251 1.94 -4.60 -22.06
C SER A 251 0.74 -3.67 -22.29
N VAL A 252 0.58 -2.63 -21.46
CA VAL A 252 -0.54 -1.67 -21.51
C VAL A 252 -0.19 -0.33 -22.16
N THR A 253 1.09 -0.07 -22.38
CA THR A 253 1.63 1.10 -23.09
C THR A 253 1.38 0.98 -24.59
N ARG A 254 0.83 2.00 -25.24
CA ARG A 254 0.59 1.96 -26.69
C ARG A 254 1.87 2.11 -27.52
N ARG A 255 1.99 1.30 -28.58
CA ARG A 255 3.04 1.43 -29.61
C ARG A 255 2.59 2.32 -30.76
N SER A 256 3.53 3.02 -31.40
CA SER A 256 3.23 3.98 -32.48
C SER A 256 2.67 3.32 -33.74
N ASP A 257 2.97 2.04 -33.98
CA ASP A 257 2.58 1.25 -35.15
C ASP A 257 1.45 0.24 -34.88
N GLU A 258 0.84 0.25 -33.70
CA GLU A 258 -0.21 -0.73 -33.35
C GLU A 258 -1.63 -0.15 -33.34
N SER A 259 -2.59 -1.00 -33.70
CA SER A 259 -4.00 -0.68 -33.52
C SER A 259 -4.39 -0.80 -32.04
N TYR A 260 -5.45 -0.09 -31.63
CA TYR A 260 -5.98 -0.24 -30.27
C TYR A 260 -6.46 -1.67 -29.98
N ALA A 261 -6.95 -2.39 -31.00
CA ALA A 261 -7.33 -3.79 -30.83
C ALA A 261 -6.13 -4.70 -30.54
N ASP A 262 -4.97 -4.42 -31.14
CA ASP A 262 -3.71 -5.13 -30.90
C ASP A 262 -3.15 -4.84 -29.51
N LEU A 263 -3.21 -3.58 -29.07
CA LEU A 263 -2.91 -3.19 -27.69
C LEU A 263 -3.74 -4.02 -26.70
N ILE A 264 -5.06 -4.11 -26.92
CA ILE A 264 -5.93 -4.89 -26.04
C ILE A 264 -5.58 -6.39 -26.10
N THR A 265 -5.26 -6.94 -27.28
CA THR A 265 -4.78 -8.33 -27.39
C THR A 265 -3.55 -8.57 -26.52
N ARG A 266 -2.58 -7.66 -26.59
CA ARG A 266 -1.31 -7.74 -25.87
C ARG A 266 -1.50 -7.59 -24.36
N ALA A 267 -2.30 -6.61 -23.93
CA ALA A 267 -2.66 -6.44 -22.53
C ALA A 267 -3.42 -7.65 -21.96
N CYS A 268 -4.36 -8.23 -22.71
CA CYS A 268 -5.07 -9.45 -22.31
C CYS A 268 -4.14 -10.66 -22.08
N ALA A 269 -3.01 -10.73 -22.78
CA ALA A 269 -2.06 -11.83 -22.69
C ALA A 269 -1.10 -11.72 -21.49
N ASP A 270 -0.90 -10.52 -20.95
CA ASP A 270 -0.06 -10.31 -19.78
C ASP A 270 -0.84 -10.64 -18.48
N PRO A 271 -0.30 -11.47 -17.57
CA PRO A 271 -0.99 -11.90 -16.36
C PRO A 271 -1.45 -10.76 -15.46
N LEU A 272 -0.71 -9.65 -15.43
CA LEU A 272 -0.95 -8.49 -14.58
C LEU A 272 -1.53 -7.31 -15.38
N GLY A 273 -1.00 -7.07 -16.58
CA GLY A 273 -1.42 -6.00 -17.49
C GLY A 273 -2.90 -6.06 -17.86
N ARG A 274 -3.50 -7.25 -17.94
CA ARG A 274 -4.95 -7.41 -18.18
C ARG A 274 -5.82 -6.72 -17.11
N TYR A 275 -5.40 -6.74 -15.85
CA TYR A 275 -6.13 -6.10 -14.75
C TYR A 275 -5.95 -4.58 -14.78
N VAL A 276 -4.73 -4.11 -15.04
CA VAL A 276 -4.44 -2.67 -15.18
C VAL A 276 -5.22 -2.08 -16.35
N LYS A 277 -5.23 -2.75 -17.50
CA LYS A 277 -5.97 -2.27 -18.67
C LYS A 277 -7.48 -2.36 -18.51
N LEU A 278 -7.97 -3.29 -17.70
CA LEU A 278 -9.38 -3.33 -17.28
C LEU A 278 -9.74 -2.10 -16.43
N ALA A 279 -8.90 -1.73 -15.46
CA ALA A 279 -9.11 -0.54 -14.63
C ALA A 279 -9.04 0.76 -15.45
N ASP A 280 -8.05 0.92 -16.33
CA ASP A 280 -7.96 2.06 -17.27
C ASP A 280 -9.19 2.14 -18.19
N ASN A 281 -9.59 1.01 -18.80
CA ASN A 281 -10.81 0.97 -19.61
C ASN A 281 -12.05 1.37 -18.81
N ALA A 282 -12.18 0.86 -17.57
CA ALA A 282 -13.28 1.20 -16.69
C ALA A 282 -13.30 2.69 -16.34
N TRP A 283 -12.13 3.30 -16.07
CA TRP A 283 -12.04 4.73 -15.80
C TRP A 283 -12.46 5.57 -17.01
N ASN A 284 -12.01 5.19 -18.21
CA ASN A 284 -12.42 5.81 -19.46
C ASN A 284 -13.95 5.76 -19.68
N VAL A 285 -14.59 4.63 -19.37
CA VAL A 285 -16.05 4.49 -19.43
C VAL A 285 -16.73 5.36 -18.37
N THR A 286 -16.19 5.36 -17.14
CA THR A 286 -16.71 6.13 -16.00
C THR A 286 -16.69 7.64 -16.28
N CYS A 287 -15.63 8.14 -16.93
CA CYS A 287 -15.49 9.56 -17.33
C CYS A 287 -16.20 9.91 -18.65
N ASN A 288 -16.66 8.93 -19.43
CA ASN A 288 -17.28 9.17 -20.74
C ASN A 288 -18.46 10.16 -20.71
N PRO A 289 -19.32 10.21 -19.67
CA PRO A 289 -20.39 11.20 -19.64
C PRO A 289 -19.91 12.64 -19.59
N ASP A 290 -18.68 12.91 -19.12
CA ASP A 290 -18.12 14.26 -19.13
C ASP A 290 -17.79 14.68 -20.58
N LEU A 291 -17.21 13.76 -21.38
CA LEU A 291 -17.04 13.96 -22.83
C LEU A 291 -18.39 14.12 -23.55
N ALA A 292 -19.43 13.40 -23.12
CA ALA A 292 -20.75 13.50 -23.73
C ALA A 292 -21.41 14.87 -23.52
N ARG A 293 -21.00 15.67 -22.52
CA ARG A 293 -21.46 17.06 -22.36
C ARG A 293 -20.91 17.99 -23.44
N GLU A 294 -19.70 17.70 -23.94
CA GLU A 294 -19.02 18.51 -24.95
C GLU A 294 -19.27 17.99 -26.38
N ASP A 295 -19.18 16.66 -26.59
CA ASP A 295 -19.32 15.98 -27.87
C ASP A 295 -20.06 14.64 -27.71
N PRO A 296 -21.41 14.67 -27.70
CA PRO A 296 -22.24 13.47 -27.50
C PRO A 296 -21.98 12.39 -28.55
N GLU A 297 -21.76 12.77 -29.81
CA GLU A 297 -21.57 11.81 -30.88
C GLU A 297 -20.22 11.10 -30.73
N ARG A 298 -19.16 11.83 -30.40
CA ARG A 298 -17.85 11.22 -30.16
C ARG A 298 -17.89 10.32 -28.93
N ALA A 299 -18.54 10.74 -27.84
CA ALA A 299 -18.69 9.91 -26.65
C ALA A 299 -19.36 8.57 -26.97
N ALA A 300 -20.48 8.60 -27.71
CA ALA A 300 -21.19 7.40 -28.15
C ALA A 300 -20.37 6.52 -29.09
N ARG A 301 -19.64 7.11 -30.05
CA ARG A 301 -18.70 6.38 -30.94
C ARG A 301 -17.59 5.70 -30.13
N MET A 302 -16.98 6.40 -29.17
CA MET A 302 -15.91 5.84 -28.35
C MET A 302 -16.39 4.67 -27.48
N LEU A 303 -17.58 4.75 -26.89
CA LEU A 303 -18.14 3.62 -26.14
C LEU A 303 -18.36 2.40 -27.05
N ARG A 304 -19.09 2.59 -28.16
CA ARG A 304 -19.49 1.49 -29.05
C ARG A 304 -18.31 0.84 -29.77
N ASP A 305 -17.41 1.67 -30.31
CA ASP A 305 -16.40 1.20 -31.26
C ASP A 305 -15.05 0.93 -30.58
N LYS A 306 -14.82 1.43 -29.35
CA LYS A 306 -13.54 1.32 -28.64
C LYS A 306 -13.68 0.68 -27.25
N TYR A 307 -14.42 1.31 -26.34
CA TYR A 307 -14.35 0.96 -24.91
C TYR A 307 -15.13 -0.30 -24.54
N LEU A 308 -16.38 -0.47 -24.99
CA LEU A 308 -17.19 -1.65 -24.67
C LEU A 308 -16.63 -2.95 -25.29
N PRO A 309 -16.17 -2.98 -26.57
CA PRO A 309 -15.52 -4.17 -27.11
C PRO A 309 -14.22 -4.53 -26.37
N ALA A 310 -13.43 -3.54 -25.97
CA ALA A 310 -12.23 -3.79 -25.15
C ALA A 310 -12.60 -4.33 -23.77
N ARG A 311 -13.63 -3.78 -23.13
CA ARG A 311 -14.11 -4.23 -21.81
C ARG A 311 -14.50 -5.71 -21.82
N GLN A 312 -15.24 -6.15 -22.83
CA GLN A 312 -15.63 -7.56 -22.98
C GLN A 312 -14.40 -8.48 -23.07
N ARG A 313 -13.39 -8.10 -23.86
CA ARG A 313 -12.16 -8.89 -24.03
C ARG A 313 -11.32 -8.93 -22.74
N LEU A 314 -11.23 -7.81 -22.04
CA LEU A 314 -10.48 -7.69 -20.79
C LEU A 314 -11.13 -8.48 -19.66
N LEU A 315 -12.46 -8.38 -19.51
CA LEU A 315 -13.22 -9.18 -18.55
C LEU A 315 -13.03 -10.68 -18.81
N ALA A 316 -13.18 -11.12 -20.06
CA ALA A 316 -12.95 -12.51 -20.43
C ALA A 316 -11.50 -12.97 -20.14
N ALA A 317 -10.50 -12.14 -20.46
CA ALA A 317 -9.10 -12.45 -20.18
C ALA A 317 -8.78 -12.51 -18.68
N CYS A 318 -9.53 -11.78 -17.85
CA CYS A 318 -9.42 -11.83 -16.39
C CYS A 318 -10.23 -12.97 -15.76
N GLU A 319 -11.01 -13.72 -16.55
CA GLU A 319 -12.00 -14.70 -16.07
C GLU A 319 -13.10 -14.06 -15.19
N LEU A 320 -13.49 -12.83 -15.53
CA LEU A 320 -14.47 -12.02 -14.80
C LEU A 320 -15.69 -11.69 -15.66
N THR A 321 -16.77 -11.31 -14.99
CA THR A 321 -17.98 -10.71 -15.58
C THR A 321 -18.24 -9.33 -14.94
N GLU A 322 -19.17 -8.56 -15.49
CA GLU A 322 -19.56 -7.26 -14.91
C GLU A 322 -20.07 -7.37 -13.46
N GLU A 323 -20.66 -8.52 -13.11
CA GLU A 323 -21.21 -8.82 -11.79
C GLU A 323 -20.18 -9.39 -10.81
N SER A 324 -18.96 -9.67 -11.28
CA SER A 324 -17.91 -10.20 -10.42
C SER A 324 -17.59 -9.22 -9.29
N ARG A 325 -17.44 -9.73 -8.07
CA ARG A 325 -17.24 -8.90 -6.87
C ARG A 325 -16.07 -7.93 -7.02
N GLN A 326 -14.99 -8.35 -7.67
CA GLN A 326 -13.83 -7.54 -7.97
C GLN A 326 -14.16 -6.39 -8.92
N VAL A 327 -14.95 -6.64 -9.97
CA VAL A 327 -15.36 -5.60 -10.94
C VAL A 327 -16.29 -4.58 -10.27
N VAL A 328 -17.21 -5.03 -9.43
CA VAL A 328 -18.09 -4.15 -8.64
C VAL A 328 -17.28 -3.29 -7.66
N ALA A 329 -16.29 -3.89 -6.97
CA ALA A 329 -15.43 -3.16 -6.04
C ALA A 329 -14.53 -2.15 -6.75
N MET A 330 -13.93 -2.53 -7.88
CA MET A 330 -13.15 -1.65 -8.75
C MET A 330 -14.01 -0.47 -9.22
N GLN A 331 -15.24 -0.72 -9.70
CA GLN A 331 -16.15 0.33 -10.16
C GLN A 331 -16.53 1.28 -9.01
N ALA A 332 -16.78 0.77 -7.80
CA ALA A 332 -17.08 1.62 -6.65
C ALA A 332 -15.91 2.56 -6.25
N VAL A 333 -14.66 2.15 -6.48
CA VAL A 333 -13.49 3.03 -6.29
C VAL A 333 -13.50 4.15 -7.34
N LEU A 334 -13.70 3.80 -8.60
CA LEU A 334 -13.74 4.75 -9.71
C LEU A 334 -14.87 5.76 -9.56
N ASP A 335 -16.07 5.32 -9.19
CA ASP A 335 -17.23 6.21 -8.99
C ASP A 335 -16.94 7.25 -7.89
N ARG A 336 -16.33 6.83 -6.76
CA ARG A 336 -15.93 7.76 -5.69
C ARG A 336 -14.91 8.80 -6.17
N HIS A 337 -13.95 8.39 -7.00
CA HIS A 337 -12.98 9.32 -7.59
C HIS A 337 -13.66 10.31 -8.52
N ARG A 338 -14.55 9.83 -9.40
CA ARG A 338 -15.33 10.70 -10.28
C ARG A 338 -16.17 11.71 -9.50
N ASP A 339 -16.83 11.29 -8.43
CA ASP A 339 -17.63 12.17 -7.58
C ASP A 339 -16.77 13.24 -6.89
N ARG A 340 -15.57 12.88 -6.41
CA ARG A 340 -14.63 13.85 -5.84
C ARG A 340 -14.12 14.86 -6.86
N VAL A 341 -13.81 14.38 -8.05
CA VAL A 341 -13.28 15.21 -9.14
C VAL A 341 -14.36 16.18 -9.65
N ASN A 342 -15.61 15.73 -9.79
CA ASN A 342 -16.73 16.58 -10.23
C ASN A 342 -17.27 17.49 -9.11
N GLY A 343 -17.27 17.02 -7.85
CA GLY A 343 -17.69 17.81 -6.69
C GLY A 343 -16.77 18.99 -6.35
N ARG A 344 -15.55 19.03 -6.89
CA ARG A 344 -14.65 20.19 -6.80
C ARG A 344 -14.97 21.33 -7.79
N HIS A 345 -15.93 21.14 -8.71
CA HIS A 345 -16.36 22.17 -9.65
C HIS A 345 -17.67 22.89 -9.26
N ASP A 346 -18.40 22.37 -8.26
CA ASP A 346 -19.67 22.94 -7.78
C ASP A 346 -19.55 23.60 -6.39
N GLY A 347 -18.50 24.41 -6.19
CA GLY A 347 -18.32 25.25 -5.01
C GLY A 347 -18.25 26.74 -5.41
N PRO A 348 -19.05 27.62 -4.78
CA PRO A 348 -19.14 29.05 -5.14
C PRO A 348 -17.86 29.85 -4.88
#